data_AF-A0A0S3U8B3-F1
#
_entry.id   AF-A0A0S3U8B3-F1
#
_cell.length_a   1.000
_cell.length_b   1.000
_cell.length_c   1.000
_cell.angle_alpha   90.00
_cell.angle_beta   90.00
_cell.angle_gamma   90.00
#
_symmetry.space_group_name_H-M   'P 1'
#
loop_
_entity.id
_entity.type
_entity.pdbx_description
1 polymer ?
#
loop_
_entity_poly.entity_id
_entity_poly.type
_entity_poly.pdbx_seq_one_letter_code
_entity_poly.pdbx_strand_id
1 'polypeptide(L)' 'MMASIEVIIRDDNGNIISQKPAKQVNLKNANLDSIEADVENWRKEALPEIEAELLQQAQTEFTNPCD' A
#
# COMPACT_ATOMS: atom_id res chain seq x y z
N MET A 1 5.51 -20.19 -0.83
CA MET A 1 6.17 -19.43 -1.93
C MET A 1 6.45 -18.04 -1.39
N MET A 2 7.60 -17.44 -1.70
CA MET A 2 7.87 -16.05 -1.31
C MET A 2 7.45 -15.15 -2.47
N ALA A 3 6.47 -14.28 -2.23
CA ALA A 3 6.07 -13.25 -3.18
C ALA A 3 6.57 -11.90 -2.69
N SER A 4 6.97 -11.04 -3.63
CA SER A 4 7.32 -9.66 -3.35
C SER A 4 6.14 -8.78 -3.75
N ILE A 5 5.60 -7.99 -2.83
CA ILE A 5 4.50 -7.06 -3.10
C ILE A 5 5.01 -5.63 -2.98
N GLU A 6 4.79 -4.83 -4.03
CA GLU A 6 5.08 -3.40 -4.05
C GLU A 6 3.78 -2.60 -4.03
N VAL A 7 3.79 -1.47 -3.31
CA VAL A 7 2.68 -0.52 -3.28
C VAL A 7 3.15 0.79 -3.92
N ILE A 8 2.46 1.20 -4.97
CA ILE A 8 2.67 2.46 -5.67
C ILE A 8 1.38 3.26 -5.59
N ILE A 9 1.46 4.46 -5.02
CA ILE A 9 0.36 5.41 -4.92
C ILE A 9 0.56 6.47 -6.01
N ARG A 10 -0.48 6.73 -6.80
CA ARG A 10 -0.45 7.71 -7.89
C ARG A 10 -1.58 8.72 -7.75
N ASP A 11 -1.33 9.93 -8.24
CA ASP A 11 -2.37 10.93 -8.42
C ASP A 11 -3.25 10.62 -9.65
N ASP A 12 -4.29 11.43 -9.85
CA ASP A 12 -5.22 11.29 -10.98
C ASP A 12 -4.55 11.52 -12.35
N ASN A 13 -3.37 12.14 -12.38
CA ASN A 13 -2.57 12.37 -13.58
C ASN A 13 -1.57 11.22 -13.85
N GLY A 14 -1.52 10.22 -12.97
CA GLY A 14 -0.61 9.08 -13.04
C GLY A 14 0.80 9.33 -12.47
N ASN A 15 1.05 10.50 -11.86
CA ASN A 15 2.30 10.80 -11.18
C ASN A 15 2.41 9.98 -9.89
N ILE A 16 3.61 9.49 -9.58
CA ILE A 16 3.85 8.73 -8.35
C ILE A 16 3.90 9.71 -7.18
N ILE A 17 2.93 9.59 -6.27
CA ILE A 17 2.91 10.34 -5.01
C ILE A 17 3.79 9.63 -3.98
N SER A 18 3.74 8.29 -3.96
CA SER A 18 4.54 7.48 -3.05
C SER A 18 4.80 6.09 -3.61
N GLN A 19 5.96 5.54 -3.27
CA GLN A 19 6.33 4.16 -3.56
C GLN A 19 6.91 3.54 -2.30
N LYS A 20 6.23 2.51 -1.78
CA LYS A 20 6.72 1.76 -0.63
C LYS A 20 7.71 0.67 -1.08
N PRO A 21 8.71 0.34 -0.26
CA PRO A 21 9.64 -0.75 -0.57
C PRO A 21 8.89 -2.07 -0.68
N ALA A 22 9.42 -2.96 -1.52
CA ALA A 22 8.82 -4.26 -1.73
C ALA A 22 8.80 -5.08 -0.42
N LYS A 23 7.61 -5.51 0.00
CA LYS A 23 7.43 -6.35 1.19
C LYS A 23 7.36 -7.81 0.77
N GLN A 24 8.19 -8.63 1.40
CA GLN A 24 8.16 -10.08 1.22
C GLN A 24 6.96 -10.65 1.98
N VAL A 25 6.06 -11.31 1.25
CA VAL A 25 4.90 -12.00 1.79
C VAL A 25 5.07 -13.49 1.55
N ASN A 26 4.98 -14.27 2.63
CA ASN A 26 4.99 -15.71 2.55
C ASN A 26 3.59 -16.19 2.23
N LEU A 27 3.35 -16.52 0.96
CA LEU A 27 2.13 -17.19 0.51
C LEU A 27 2.29 -18.68 0.82
N LYS A 28 1.71 -19.12 1.94
CA LYS A 28 1.73 -20.49 2.42
C LYS A 28 0.78 -21.32 1.55
N ASN A 29 1.27 -22.49 1.11
CA ASN A 29 0.54 -23.48 0.32
C ASN A 29 0.08 -23.03 -1.09
N ALA A 30 -0.16 -24.03 -1.95
CA ALA A 30 -0.42 -23.85 -3.38
C ALA A 30 -1.91 -23.86 -3.75
N ASN A 31 -2.82 -23.78 -2.77
CA ASN A 31 -4.26 -23.69 -3.05
C ASN A 31 -4.73 -22.24 -2.97
N LEU A 32 -5.79 -21.94 -3.71
CA LEU A 32 -6.34 -20.59 -3.86
C LEU A 32 -6.72 -19.99 -2.51
N ASP A 33 -7.43 -20.73 -1.65
CA ASP A 33 -7.92 -20.25 -0.36
C ASP A 33 -6.79 -19.77 0.57
N SER A 34 -5.64 -20.47 0.58
CA SER A 34 -4.50 -20.07 1.41
C SER A 34 -3.84 -18.81 0.87
N ILE A 35 -3.75 -18.68 -0.46
CA ILE A 35 -3.22 -17.47 -1.12
C ILE A 35 -4.14 -16.28 -0.82
N GLU A 36 -5.46 -16.44 -0.94
CA GLU A 36 -6.44 -15.39 -0.63
C GLU A 36 -6.36 -14.97 0.83
N ALA A 37 -6.24 -15.92 1.76
CA ALA A 37 -6.08 -15.61 3.18
C ALA A 37 -4.80 -14.83 3.47
N ASP A 38 -3.67 -15.21 2.87
CA ASP A 38 -2.38 -14.53 3.08
C ASP A 38 -2.36 -13.12 2.45
N VAL A 39 -2.98 -12.95 1.28
CA VAL A 39 -3.16 -11.62 0.65
C VAL A 39 -4.08 -10.74 1.49
N GLU A 40 -5.18 -11.28 2.02
CA GLU A 40 -6.11 -10.55 2.89
C GLU A 40 -5.44 -10.12 4.20
N ASN A 41 -4.59 -10.96 4.78
CA ASN A 41 -3.79 -10.60 5.95
C ASN A 41 -2.82 -9.47 5.64
N TRP A 42 -2.10 -9.55 4.51
CA TRP A 42 -1.26 -8.44 4.06
C TRP A 42 -2.06 -7.15 3.85
N ARG A 43 -3.25 -7.22 3.25
CA ARG A 43 -4.14 -6.07 3.02
C ARG A 43 -4.52 -5.37 4.33
N LYS A 44 -4.88 -6.14 5.36
CA LYS A 44 -5.24 -5.60 6.69
C LYS A 44 -4.10 -4.84 7.36
N GLU A 45 -2.86 -5.24 7.09
CA GLU A 45 -1.67 -4.52 7.58
C GLU A 45 -1.36 -3.29 6.73
N ALA A 46 -1.40 -3.43 5.40
CA ALA A 46 -0.96 -2.38 4.47
C ALA A 46 -1.94 -1.21 4.37
N LEU A 47 -3.26 -1.46 4.44
CA LEU A 47 -4.25 -0.41 4.24
C LEU A 47 -4.19 0.73 5.27
N PRO A 48 -4.10 0.47 6.59
CA PRO A 48 -3.96 1.54 7.57
C PRO A 48 -2.71 2.41 7.35
N GLU A 49 -1.60 1.80 6.91
CA GLU A 49 -0.37 2.54 6.59
C GLU A 49 -0.51 3.42 5.34
N ILE A 50 -1.25 2.94 4.33
CA ILE A 50 -1.57 3.71 3.12
C ILE A 50 -2.51 4.87 3.47
N GLU A 51 -3.54 4.61 4.26
CA GLU A 51 -4.51 5.62 4.69
C GLU A 51 -3.84 6.73 5.50
N ALA A 52 -3.01 6.38 6.48
CA ALA A 52 -2.28 7.36 7.29
C ALA A 52 -1.37 8.26 6.43
N GLU A 53 -0.68 7.68 5.45
CA GLU A 53 0.19 8.42 4.54
C GLU A 53 -0.60 9.40 3.66
N LEU A 54 -1.72 8.95 3.07
CA LEU A 54 -2.59 9.79 2.26
C LEU A 54 -3.21 10.92 3.08
N LEU A 55 -3.66 10.63 4.31
CA LEU A 55 -4.20 11.64 5.22
C LEU A 55 -3.14 12.68 5.61
N GLN A 56 -1.91 12.26 5.86
CA GLN A 56 -0.80 13.17 6.17
C GLN A 56 -0.47 14.08 4.99
N GLN A 57 -0.48 13.55 3.77
CA GLN A 57 -0.25 14.33 2.55
C GLN A 57 -1.37 15.36 2.36
N ALA A 58 -2.64 14.94 2.43
CA ALA A 58 -3.78 15.85 2.31
C ALA A 58 -3.75 16.97 3.37
N GLN A 59 -3.35 16.66 4.60
CA GLN A 59 -3.18 17.67 5.66
C GLN A 59 -2.03 18.63 5.35
N THR A 60 -0.92 18.13 4.81
CA THR A 60 0.24 18.96 4.42
C THR A 60 -0.12 19.93 3.29
N GLU A 61 -0.86 19.45 2.29
CA GLU A 61 -1.37 20.28 1.20
C GLU A 61 -2.37 21.34 1.70
N PHE A 62 -3.24 20.97 2.63
CA PHE A 62 -4.22 21.90 3.21
C PHE A 62 -3.59 22.95 4.14
N THR A 63 -2.51 22.59 4.87
CA THR A 63 -1.81 23.47 5.82
C THR A 63 -0.69 24.31 5.20
N ASN A 64 -0.41 24.12 3.90
CA ASN A 64 0.37 25.06 3.09
C ASN A 64 -0.55 25.92 2.18
N PRO A 65 -1.34 26.86 2.72
CA PRO A 65 -2.10 27.81 1.91
C PRO A 65 -1.20 28.97 1.48
N CYS A 66 -0.19 28.75 0.64
CA CYS A 66 0.58 29.81 -0.03
C CYS A 66 1.36 29.24 -1.23
N ASP A 67 0.72 29.26 -2.39
CA ASP A 67 1.26 29.90 -3.61
C ASP A 67 0.08 30.59 -4.33
#